data_AF-E9I7B5-F1
#
_entry.id   AF-E9I7B5-F1
#
_cell.length_a   1.000
_cell.length_b   1.000
_cell.length_c   1.000
_cell.angle_alpha   90.00
_cell.angle_beta   90.00
_cell.angle_gamma   90.00
#
_symmetry.space_group_name_H-M   'P 1'
#
loop_
_entity.id
_entity.type
_entity.pdbx_description
1 polymer ?
#
loop_
_entity_poly.entity_id
_entity_poly.type
_entity_poly.pdbx_seq_one_letter_code
_entity_poly.pdbx_strand_id
1 'polypeptide(L)'
;MTEYRRIGFLNAIDDFGAGYAGLALLADFQPDLIKLDMGLLRDIDSQGPRQLIIKAVLGLCREMGIQVIAEGVETRAERDWLWSQGAYLMQGYLFARPAFQSLVAAEQIEALKS
;
A
#
# COMPACT_ATOMS: atom_id res chain seq x y z
N MET A 1 -2.10 17.81 10.87
CA MET A 1 -1.61 17.53 9.51
C MET A 1 -1.43 18.79 8.67
N THR A 2 -2.31 19.79 8.74
CA THR A 2 -2.17 21.05 7.97
C THR A 2 -0.84 21.78 8.18
N GLU A 3 -0.34 21.84 9.42
CA GLU A 3 0.96 22.49 9.69
C GLU A 3 2.15 21.71 9.11
N TYR A 4 2.12 20.37 9.18
CA TYR A 4 3.13 19.52 8.54
C TYR A 4 3.13 19.65 7.02
N ARG A 5 1.94 19.75 6.42
CA ARG A 5 1.79 20.02 4.98
C ARG A 5 2.33 21.41 4.63
N ARG A 6 2.09 22.43 5.48
CA ARG A 6 2.58 23.81 5.27
C ARG A 6 4.11 23.89 5.22
N ILE A 7 4.80 23.04 5.97
CA ILE A 7 6.27 22.96 5.99
C ILE A 7 6.83 21.92 5.00
N GLY A 8 5.99 21.34 4.13
CA GLY A 8 6.41 20.49 3.01
C GLY A 8 6.45 18.99 3.30
N PHE A 9 5.97 18.51 4.46
CA PHE A 9 5.84 17.08 4.72
C PHE A 9 4.58 16.50 4.09
N LEU A 10 4.72 15.27 3.59
CA LEU A 10 3.59 14.43 3.20
C LEU A 10 3.00 13.72 4.42
N ASN A 11 1.69 13.54 4.42
CA ASN A 11 0.96 12.82 5.46
C ASN A 11 0.47 11.48 4.91
N ALA A 12 0.70 10.42 5.68
CA ALA A 12 0.20 9.08 5.39
C ALA A 12 -0.76 8.61 6.49
N ILE A 13 -1.76 7.81 6.11
CA ILE A 13 -2.56 7.01 7.05
C ILE A 13 -2.01 5.58 7.00
N ASP A 14 -1.64 5.06 8.17
CA ASP A 14 -1.18 3.68 8.32
C ASP A 14 -2.35 2.71 8.58
N ASP A 15 -2.14 1.42 8.30
CA ASP A 15 -3.09 0.32 8.54
C ASP A 15 -4.52 0.59 7.98
N PHE A 16 -4.62 1.20 6.80
CA PHE A 16 -5.91 1.50 6.18
C PHE A 16 -6.66 0.19 5.89
N GLY A 17 -7.86 0.05 6.46
CA GLY A 17 -8.69 -1.14 6.35
C GLY A 17 -8.61 -2.12 7.53
N ALA A 18 -7.74 -1.90 8.53
CA ALA A 18 -7.64 -2.74 9.72
C ALA A 18 -8.73 -2.47 10.79
N GLY A 19 -9.70 -1.60 10.52
CA GLY A 19 -10.86 -1.37 11.40
C GLY A 19 -11.32 0.10 11.47
N TYR A 20 -10.54 0.95 12.14
CA TYR A 20 -10.92 2.36 12.42
C TYR A 20 -10.64 3.33 11.26
N ALA A 21 -9.61 3.06 10.45
CA ALA A 21 -9.30 3.83 9.26
C ALA A 21 -9.99 3.22 8.04
N GLY A 22 -10.99 3.92 7.50
CA GLY A 22 -11.78 3.44 6.37
C GLY A 22 -12.31 4.57 5.50
N LEU A 23 -13.24 4.25 4.61
CA LEU A 23 -13.75 5.18 3.59
C LEU A 23 -14.36 6.47 4.18
N ALA A 24 -14.98 6.40 5.36
CA ALA A 24 -15.51 7.57 6.05
C ALA A 24 -14.41 8.60 6.37
N LEU A 25 -13.22 8.14 6.78
CA LEU A 25 -12.08 9.03 7.04
C LEU A 25 -11.64 9.75 5.77
N LEU A 26 -11.66 9.08 4.61
CA LEU A 26 -11.32 9.69 3.32
C LEU A 26 -12.33 10.73 2.85
N ALA A 27 -13.58 10.66 3.34
CA ALA A 27 -14.58 11.70 3.06
C ALA A 27 -14.27 12.99 3.82
N ASP A 28 -13.84 12.87 5.08
CA ASP A 28 -13.55 14.02 5.94
C ASP A 28 -12.13 14.57 5.76
N PHE A 29 -11.20 13.73 5.33
CA PHE A 29 -9.78 14.06 5.25
C PHE A 29 -9.05 13.29 4.13
N GLN A 30 -8.38 14.03 3.22
CA GLN A 30 -7.60 13.46 2.13
C GLN A 30 -6.08 13.53 2.46
N PRO A 31 -5.45 12.42 2.87
CA PRO A 31 -4.01 12.35 3.06
C PRO A 31 -3.29 12.38 1.71
N ASP A 32 -1.97 12.53 1.75
CA ASP A 32 -1.15 12.43 0.54
C ASP A 32 -0.94 10.95 0.17
N LEU A 33 -0.86 10.07 1.19
CA LEU A 33 -0.74 8.62 1.04
C LEU A 33 -1.67 7.85 1.99
N ILE A 34 -2.06 6.65 1.58
CA ILE A 34 -2.53 5.61 2.50
C ILE A 34 -1.66 4.38 2.37
N LYS A 35 -1.54 3.62 3.46
CA LYS A 35 -0.91 2.31 3.44
C LYS A 35 -1.99 1.26 3.71
N LEU A 36 -2.19 0.34 2.77
CA LEU A 36 -3.20 -0.72 2.87
C LEU A 36 -2.68 -1.82 3.79
N ASP A 37 -3.46 -2.14 4.81
CA ASP A 37 -3.11 -3.16 5.79
C ASP A 37 -2.91 -4.53 5.15
N MET A 38 -1.90 -5.26 5.64
CA MET A 38 -1.54 -6.60 5.17
C MET A 38 -2.70 -7.60 5.36
N GLY A 39 -3.55 -7.43 6.36
CA GLY A 39 -4.72 -8.28 6.59
C GLY A 39 -5.70 -8.29 5.40
N LEU A 40 -5.77 -7.19 4.64
CA LEU A 40 -6.55 -7.11 3.41
C LEU A 40 -5.82 -7.67 2.18
N LEU A 41 -4.49 -7.68 2.20
CA LEU A 41 -3.65 -8.00 1.05
C LEU A 41 -3.14 -9.44 1.04
N ARG A 42 -3.16 -10.12 2.17
CA ARG A 42 -2.72 -11.52 2.26
C ARG A 42 -3.52 -12.42 1.32
N ASP A 43 -2.80 -13.20 0.51
CA ASP A 43 -3.34 -14.14 -0.49
C ASP A 43 -4.29 -13.47 -1.52
N ILE A 44 -4.13 -12.17 -1.76
CA ILE A 44 -5.06 -11.37 -2.56
C ILE A 44 -5.24 -11.90 -3.99
N ASP A 45 -4.25 -12.58 -4.55
CA ASP A 45 -4.29 -13.21 -5.87
C ASP A 45 -5.36 -14.31 -6.00
N SER A 46 -5.85 -14.87 -4.89
CA SER A 46 -6.85 -15.94 -4.87
C SER A 46 -8.17 -15.58 -4.14
N GLN A 47 -8.24 -14.39 -3.53
CA GLN A 47 -9.37 -14.00 -2.67
C GLN A 47 -10.35 -13.04 -3.36
N GLY A 48 -11.26 -13.58 -4.18
CA GLY A 48 -12.21 -12.80 -5.00
C GLY A 48 -12.92 -11.63 -4.29
N PRO A 49 -13.52 -11.81 -3.10
CA PRO A 49 -14.13 -10.70 -2.36
C PRO A 49 -13.13 -9.60 -1.99
N ARG A 50 -11.92 -9.96 -1.54
CA ARG A 50 -10.87 -8.98 -1.23
C ARG A 50 -10.38 -8.26 -2.48
N GLN A 51 -10.24 -8.98 -3.60
CA GLN A 51 -9.87 -8.40 -4.89
C GLN A 51 -10.82 -7.28 -5.30
N LEU A 52 -12.13 -7.52 -5.17
CA LEU A 52 -13.16 -6.52 -5.49
C LEU A 52 -13.05 -5.29 -4.60
N ILE A 53 -12.88 -5.48 -3.28
CA ILE A 53 -12.72 -4.39 -2.32
C ILE A 53 -11.48 -3.57 -2.64
N ILE A 54 -10.32 -4.22 -2.79
CA ILE A 54 -9.06 -3.53 -3.07
C ILE A 54 -9.10 -2.80 -4.42
N LYS A 55 -9.70 -3.40 -5.45
CA LYS A 55 -9.89 -2.73 -6.74
C LYS A 55 -10.72 -1.45 -6.61
N ALA A 56 -11.80 -1.49 -5.82
CA ALA A 56 -12.63 -0.31 -5.57
C ALA A 56 -11.86 0.78 -4.79
N VAL A 57 -11.12 0.39 -3.75
CA VAL A 57 -10.29 1.31 -2.95
C VAL A 57 -9.19 1.95 -3.78
N LEU A 58 -8.46 1.19 -4.59
CA LEU A 58 -7.43 1.70 -5.50
C LEU A 58 -8.01 2.67 -6.53
N GLY A 59 -9.21 2.35 -7.07
CA GLY A 59 -9.93 3.25 -7.97
C GLY A 59 -10.29 4.57 -7.29
N LEU A 60 -10.84 4.52 -6.08
CA LEU A 60 -11.20 5.71 -5.31
C LEU A 60 -9.98 6.58 -5.00
N CYS A 61 -8.88 5.98 -4.53
CA CYS A 61 -7.66 6.70 -4.20
C CYS A 61 -7.08 7.40 -5.43
N ARG A 62 -7.12 6.75 -6.60
CA ARG A 62 -6.69 7.35 -7.87
C ARG A 62 -7.52 8.58 -8.24
N GLU A 63 -8.84 8.50 -8.13
CA GLU A 63 -9.75 9.65 -8.38
C GLU A 63 -9.52 10.79 -7.39
N MET A 64 -9.18 10.48 -6.14
CA MET A 64 -8.88 11.46 -5.09
C MET A 64 -7.44 12.02 -5.14
N GLY A 65 -6.57 11.49 -6.00
CA GLY A 65 -5.16 11.86 -6.05
C GLY A 65 -4.34 11.37 -4.85
N ILE A 66 -4.82 10.33 -4.15
CA ILE A 66 -4.15 9.72 -2.99
C ILE A 66 -3.25 8.58 -3.47
N GLN A 67 -1.97 8.61 -3.09
CA GLN A 67 -1.06 7.50 -3.37
C GLN A 67 -1.32 6.32 -2.42
N VAL A 68 -1.13 5.11 -2.92
CA VAL A 68 -1.36 3.89 -2.14
C VAL A 68 -0.08 3.09 -2.04
N ILE A 69 0.29 2.73 -0.80
CA ILE A 69 1.34 1.74 -0.51
C ILE A 69 0.66 0.44 -0.10
N ALA A 70 0.91 -0.65 -0.81
CA ALA A 70 0.44 -1.98 -0.42
C ALA A 70 1.43 -2.63 0.55
N GLU A 71 1.03 -2.91 1.79
CA GLU A 71 1.91 -3.48 2.81
C GLU A 71 1.81 -4.99 2.98
N GLY A 72 2.92 -5.56 3.46
CA GLY A 72 3.02 -6.98 3.77
C GLY A 72 3.01 -7.89 2.54
N VAL A 73 3.47 -7.41 1.40
CA VAL A 73 3.62 -8.22 0.18
C VAL A 73 4.74 -9.25 0.36
N GLU A 74 4.40 -10.53 0.29
CA GLU A 74 5.34 -11.63 0.55
C GLU A 74 5.50 -12.57 -0.62
N THR A 75 4.54 -12.62 -1.55
CA THR A 75 4.61 -13.51 -2.71
C THR A 75 4.62 -12.75 -4.04
N ARG A 76 5.22 -13.36 -5.07
CA ARG A 76 5.16 -12.81 -6.44
C ARG A 76 3.72 -12.73 -6.95
N ALA A 77 2.86 -13.65 -6.57
CA ALA A 77 1.44 -13.65 -6.97
C ALA A 77 0.70 -12.44 -6.40
N GLU A 78 0.88 -12.14 -5.11
CA GLU A 78 0.35 -10.92 -4.48
C GLU A 78 0.86 -9.65 -5.19
N ARG A 79 2.18 -9.57 -5.41
CA ARG A 79 2.83 -8.46 -6.15
C ARG A 79 2.22 -8.29 -7.53
N ASP A 80 2.15 -9.36 -8.32
CA ASP A 80 1.71 -9.29 -9.72
C ASP A 80 0.24 -8.90 -9.83
N TRP A 81 -0.58 -9.42 -8.92
CA TRP A 81 -1.97 -9.02 -8.83
C TRP A 81 -2.07 -7.53 -8.48
N LEU A 82 -1.39 -7.06 -7.43
CA LEU A 82 -1.42 -5.65 -7.01
C LEU A 82 -0.91 -4.70 -8.12
N TRP A 83 0.17 -5.10 -8.79
CA TRP A 83 0.73 -4.37 -9.92
C TRP A 83 -0.29 -4.22 -11.05
N SER A 84 -0.98 -5.30 -11.39
CA SER A 84 -2.02 -5.29 -12.44
C SER A 84 -3.21 -4.39 -12.09
N GLN A 85 -3.45 -4.11 -10.81
CA GLN A 85 -4.51 -3.19 -10.36
C GLN A 85 -4.02 -1.73 -10.21
N GLY A 86 -2.75 -1.45 -10.49
CA GLY A 86 -2.16 -0.11 -10.45
C GLY A 86 -1.59 0.31 -9.09
N ALA A 87 -1.42 -0.62 -8.15
CA ALA A 87 -0.71 -0.36 -6.90
C ALA A 87 0.80 -0.51 -7.13
N TYR A 88 1.51 0.58 -7.44
CA TYR A 88 2.93 0.53 -7.80
C TYR A 88 3.90 0.72 -6.64
N LEU A 89 3.41 1.23 -5.50
CA LEU A 89 4.19 1.30 -4.26
C LEU A 89 3.83 0.10 -3.41
N MET A 90 4.84 -0.72 -3.09
CA MET A 90 4.66 -1.94 -2.32
C MET A 90 5.77 -2.07 -1.28
N GLN A 91 5.41 -2.57 -0.12
CA GLN A 91 6.32 -2.89 0.98
C GLN A 91 6.04 -4.30 1.46
N GLY A 92 7.10 -5.08 1.70
CA GLY A 92 6.96 -6.41 2.29
C GLY A 92 8.22 -7.25 2.13
N TYR A 93 8.21 -8.44 2.75
CA TYR A 93 9.39 -9.29 2.81
C TYR A 93 9.79 -9.87 1.46
N LEU A 94 8.92 -9.83 0.45
CA LEU A 94 9.28 -10.14 -0.93
C LEU A 94 10.39 -9.19 -1.45
N PHE A 95 10.36 -7.93 -1.01
CA PHE A 95 11.31 -6.91 -1.41
C PHE A 95 12.54 -6.89 -0.50
N ALA A 96 12.30 -6.68 0.79
CA ALA A 96 13.34 -6.65 1.81
C ALA A 96 12.74 -6.88 3.19
N ARG A 97 13.47 -7.57 4.05
CA ARG A 97 13.17 -7.59 5.49
C ARG A 97 13.77 -6.35 6.15
N PRO A 98 13.12 -5.79 7.19
CA PRO A 98 13.72 -4.75 8.02
C PRO A 98 15.11 -5.18 8.49
N ALA A 99 16.08 -4.28 8.35
CA ALA A 99 17.46 -4.52 8.74
C ALA A 99 17.95 -3.35 9.59
N PHE A 100 18.75 -3.65 10.61
CA PHE A 100 19.24 -2.63 11.53
C PHE A 100 20.32 -1.79 10.85
N GLN A 101 20.07 -0.48 10.70
CA GLN A 101 21.02 0.50 10.17
C GLN A 101 21.60 0.15 8.79
N SER A 102 20.86 -0.58 7.97
CA SER A 102 21.33 -0.99 6.64
C SER A 102 20.21 -0.95 5.60
N LEU A 103 20.62 -0.87 4.34
CA LEU A 103 19.76 -0.99 3.17
C LEU A 103 20.15 -2.25 2.40
N VAL A 104 19.15 -2.96 1.89
CA VAL A 104 19.36 -4.07 0.96
C VAL A 104 19.77 -3.48 -0.39
N ALA A 105 20.83 -4.01 -1.00
CA ALA A 105 21.24 -3.57 -2.34
C ALA A 105 20.19 -3.99 -3.36
N ALA A 106 19.92 -3.16 -4.37
CA ALA A 106 18.83 -3.41 -5.33
C ALA A 106 18.96 -4.76 -6.05
N GLU A 107 20.19 -5.21 -6.30
CA GLU A 107 20.51 -6.48 -6.95
C GLU A 107 20.15 -7.71 -6.10
N GLN A 108 20.02 -7.50 -4.79
CA GLN A 108 19.64 -8.54 -3.82
C GLN A 108 18.12 -8.68 -3.67
N ILE A 109 17.34 -7.72 -4.18
CA ILE A 109 15.88 -7.74 -4.10
C ILE A 109 15.32 -8.72 -5.14
N GLU A 110 14.87 -9.90 -4.69
CA GLU A 110 14.31 -10.92 -5.57
C GLU A 110 13.08 -10.43 -6.34
N ALA A 111 12.24 -9.59 -5.71
CA ALA A 111 11.05 -9.02 -6.32
C ALA A 111 11.30 -8.24 -7.62
N LEU A 112 12.52 -7.71 -7.81
CA LEU A 112 12.91 -6.92 -8.98
C LEU A 112 13.48 -7.78 -10.13
N LYS A 113 13.73 -9.07 -9.87
CA LYS A 113 14.23 -10.00 -10.88
C LYS A 113 13.05 -10.48 -11.72
N SER A 114 13.17 -10.29 -13.04
CA SER A 114 12.24 -10.70 -14.09
C SER A 114 11.90 -12.18 -13.99
#